data_AF-A0A3D2C8D5-F1
#
_entry.id   AF-A0A3D2C8D5-F1
#
_cell.length_a   1.000
_cell.length_b   1.000
_cell.length_c   1.000
_cell.angle_alpha   90.00
_cell.angle_beta   90.00
_cell.angle_gamma   90.00
#
_symmetry.space_group_name_H-M   'P 1'
#
loop_
_entity.id
_entity.type
_entity.pdbx_description
1 polymer ?
#
loop_
_entity_poly.entity_id
_entity_poly.type
_entity_poly.pdbx_seq_one_letter_code
_entity_poly.pdbx_strand_id
1 'polypeptide(L)'
;MDNVSHKDRTDSDRTLLHVAERAVAGEGLPTTIGGYRRGRLLTYDALGTVWSAWHLASGTPAWLAVLRPRWIHQPAMVRRFLTVEAMPSVRGFSVLDAAVCPACVLRSPGTPVGDIVPQGDEPPVTLPLRASVFAHGIAALAVLHERSKSL
;
A
#
# COMPACT_ATOMS: atom_id res chain seq x y z
N MET A 1 17.20 -13.58 35.99
CA MET A 1 15.94 -12.84 36.18
C MET A 1 15.88 -11.83 35.06
N ASP A 2 15.29 -12.27 33.96
CA ASP A 2 15.45 -11.67 32.63
C ASP A 2 14.48 -10.51 32.45
N ASN A 3 15.00 -9.28 32.57
CA ASN A 3 14.30 -8.08 32.12
C ASN A 3 14.36 -8.04 30.58
N VAL A 4 13.55 -8.89 29.94
CA VAL A 4 13.23 -8.74 28.52
C VAL A 4 12.49 -7.42 28.36
N SER A 5 13.21 -6.46 27.77
CA SER A 5 12.84 -5.06 27.66
C SER A 5 11.44 -4.90 27.06
N HIS A 6 10.55 -4.24 27.81
CA HIS A 6 9.15 -3.98 27.43
C HIS A 6 9.01 -3.28 26.05
N LYS A 7 10.09 -2.62 25.61
CA LYS A 7 10.25 -1.94 24.31
C LYS A 7 10.45 -2.90 23.13
N ASP A 8 11.18 -4.01 23.31
CA ASP A 8 11.38 -5.02 22.25
C ASP A 8 10.11 -5.81 21.96
N ARG A 9 9.27 -6.01 23.00
CA ARG A 9 7.93 -6.58 22.85
C ARG A 9 7.01 -5.71 22.01
N THR A 10 6.99 -4.40 22.24
CA THR A 10 6.09 -3.48 21.55
C THR A 10 6.45 -3.30 20.06
N ASP A 11 7.74 -3.34 19.71
CA ASP A 11 8.20 -3.29 18.31
C ASP A 11 7.93 -4.61 17.57
N SER A 12 8.09 -5.75 18.28
CA SER A 12 7.73 -7.07 17.78
C SER A 12 6.23 -7.18 17.54
N ASP A 13 5.40 -6.73 18.48
CA ASP A 13 3.94 -6.75 18.36
C ASP A 13 3.45 -5.89 17.20
N ARG A 14 4.05 -4.71 16.98
CA ARG A 14 3.73 -3.85 15.84
C ARG A 14 4.10 -4.50 14.51
N THR A 15 5.25 -5.17 14.46
CA THR A 15 5.69 -5.92 13.27
C THR A 15 4.74 -7.09 12.97
N LEU A 16 4.37 -7.85 13.99
CA LEU A 16 3.40 -8.95 13.87
C LEU A 16 2.03 -8.45 13.41
N LEU A 17 1.56 -7.33 13.96
CA LEU A 17 0.30 -6.71 13.54
C LEU A 17 0.36 -6.29 12.07
N HIS A 18 1.45 -5.66 11.62
CA HIS A 18 1.60 -5.28 10.22
C HIS A 18 1.65 -6.50 9.28
N VAL A 19 2.31 -7.58 9.69
CA VAL A 19 2.34 -8.84 8.93
C VAL A 19 0.94 -9.48 8.88
N ALA A 20 0.20 -9.46 9.98
CA ALA A 20 -1.17 -9.98 10.04
C ALA A 20 -2.11 -9.14 9.14
N GLU A 21 -2.06 -7.82 9.23
CA GLU A 21 -2.84 -6.92 8.38
C GLU A 21 -2.53 -7.13 6.90
N ARG A 22 -1.25 -7.32 6.56
CA ARG A 22 -0.81 -7.65 5.20
C ARG A 22 -1.35 -8.98 4.71
N ALA A 23 -1.34 -10.01 5.56
CA ALA A 23 -1.89 -11.33 5.24
C ALA A 23 -3.41 -11.22 4.97
N VAL A 24 -4.14 -10.57 5.87
CA VAL A 24 -5.59 -10.34 5.76
C VAL A 24 -5.94 -9.41 4.59
N ALA A 25 -5.02 -8.54 4.16
CA ALA A 25 -5.23 -7.70 2.97
C ALA A 25 -5.24 -8.50 1.67
N GLY A 26 -4.41 -9.55 1.57
CA GLY A 26 -4.31 -10.40 0.39
C GLY A 26 -5.10 -11.71 0.44
N GLU A 27 -5.64 -12.07 1.60
CA GLU A 27 -6.45 -13.26 1.80
C GLU A 27 -7.68 -13.25 0.89
N GLY A 28 -8.06 -14.41 0.34
CA GLY A 28 -9.24 -14.55 -0.53
C GLY A 28 -9.11 -13.91 -1.92
N LEU A 29 -8.01 -13.22 -2.24
CA LEU A 29 -7.79 -12.67 -3.59
C LEU A 29 -7.17 -13.71 -4.52
N PRO A 30 -7.73 -13.91 -5.72
CA PRO A 30 -7.17 -14.85 -6.70
C PRO A 30 -5.74 -14.46 -7.10
N THR A 31 -4.96 -15.47 -7.51
CA THR A 31 -3.58 -15.28 -7.98
C THR A 31 -3.51 -14.61 -9.35
N THR A 32 -4.60 -14.63 -10.10
CA THR A 32 -4.72 -14.04 -11.44
C THR A 32 -6.03 -13.29 -11.57
N ILE A 33 -5.98 -12.07 -12.09
CA ILE A 33 -7.14 -11.18 -12.26
C ILE A 33 -7.04 -10.52 -13.63
N GLY A 34 -8.06 -10.68 -14.47
CA GLY A 34 -8.12 -10.02 -15.79
C GLY A 34 -6.90 -10.28 -16.68
N GLY A 35 -6.30 -11.48 -16.62
CA GLY A 35 -5.09 -11.82 -17.39
C GLY A 35 -3.77 -11.35 -16.76
N TYR A 36 -3.80 -10.73 -15.58
CA TYR A 36 -2.61 -10.32 -14.83
C TYR A 36 -2.34 -11.27 -13.67
N ARG A 37 -1.11 -11.80 -13.58
CA ARG A 37 -0.66 -12.56 -12.43
C ARG A 37 -0.20 -11.61 -11.32
N ARG A 38 -0.78 -11.77 -10.14
CA ARG A 38 -0.45 -11.02 -8.93
C ARG A 38 0.92 -11.44 -8.41
N GLY A 39 1.75 -10.44 -8.12
CA GLY A 39 3.09 -10.59 -7.56
C GLY A 39 3.13 -10.15 -6.09
N ARG A 40 4.00 -9.19 -5.79
CA ARG A 40 4.24 -8.70 -4.42
C ARG A 40 3.21 -7.62 -4.07
N LEU A 41 2.66 -7.68 -2.85
CA LEU A 41 1.89 -6.56 -2.30
C LEU A 41 2.80 -5.34 -2.13
N LEU A 42 2.42 -4.22 -2.73
CA LEU A 42 3.13 -2.94 -2.65
C LEU A 42 2.56 -2.07 -1.54
N THR A 43 1.23 -1.92 -1.49
CA THR A 43 0.53 -1.13 -0.47
C THR A 43 -0.91 -1.62 -0.31
N TYR A 44 -1.56 -1.24 0.79
CA TYR A 44 -2.96 -1.51 1.08
C TYR A 44 -3.58 -0.35 1.86
N ASP A 45 -4.88 -0.19 1.73
CA ASP A 45 -5.66 0.75 2.53
C ASP A 45 -6.98 0.09 3.01
N ALA A 46 -7.90 0.93 3.48
CA ALA A 46 -9.21 0.47 3.95
C ALA A 46 -10.03 -0.19 2.83
N LEU A 47 -9.92 0.31 1.59
CA LEU A 47 -10.74 -0.02 0.42
C LEU A 47 -10.10 -1.15 -0.42
N GLY A 48 -8.81 -1.07 -0.72
CA GLY A 48 -8.15 -1.90 -1.71
C GLY A 48 -6.73 -2.32 -1.33
N THR A 49 -6.14 -3.08 -2.26
CA THR A 49 -4.75 -3.53 -2.21
C THR A 49 -4.09 -3.27 -3.55
N VAL A 50 -2.82 -2.92 -3.55
CA VAL A 50 -2.04 -2.67 -4.77
C VAL A 50 -0.89 -3.65 -4.85
N TRP A 51 -0.76 -4.30 -5.99
CA TRP A 51 0.20 -5.38 -6.23
C TRP A 51 1.09 -5.03 -7.42
N SER A 52 2.34 -5.48 -7.38
CA SER A 52 3.07 -5.69 -8.62
C SER A 52 2.42 -6.85 -9.37
N ALA A 53 2.40 -6.77 -10.69
CA ALA A 53 1.76 -7.77 -11.52
C ALA A 53 2.46 -7.89 -12.88
N TRP A 54 2.15 -8.97 -13.59
CA TRP A 54 2.66 -9.23 -14.93
C TRP A 54 1.50 -9.66 -15.81
N HIS A 55 1.38 -9.05 -16.99
CA HIS A 55 0.40 -9.50 -17.96
C HIS A 55 0.84 -10.87 -18.51
N LEU A 56 -0.01 -11.88 -18.40
CA LEU A 56 0.36 -13.27 -18.71
C LEU A 56 0.66 -13.48 -20.21
N ALA A 57 -0.05 -12.78 -21.10
CA ALA A 57 0.14 -12.97 -22.53
C ALA A 57 1.37 -12.23 -23.07
N SER A 58 1.66 -11.03 -22.56
CA SER A 58 2.73 -10.17 -23.08
C SER A 58 3.97 -10.10 -22.19
N GLY A 59 3.93 -10.67 -20.99
CA GLY A 59 5.01 -10.57 -19.99
C GLY A 59 5.21 -9.16 -19.43
N THR A 60 4.38 -8.18 -19.80
CA THR A 60 4.60 -6.77 -19.46
C THR A 60 4.34 -6.53 -17.97
N PRO A 61 5.22 -5.81 -17.25
CA PRO A 61 4.98 -5.43 -15.88
C PRO A 61 3.82 -4.44 -15.76
N ALA A 62 3.05 -4.58 -14.70
CA ALA A 62 1.93 -3.72 -14.38
C ALA A 62 1.77 -3.57 -12.87
N TRP A 63 0.97 -2.59 -12.48
CA TRP A 63 0.44 -2.48 -11.13
C TRP A 63 -1.05 -2.76 -11.14
N LEU A 64 -1.48 -3.55 -10.18
CA LEU A 64 -2.84 -4.04 -10.08
C LEU A 64 -3.44 -3.60 -8.76
N ALA A 65 -4.37 -2.66 -8.82
CA ALA A 65 -5.22 -2.29 -7.70
C ALA A 65 -6.42 -3.23 -7.65
N VAL A 66 -6.73 -3.78 -6.48
CA VAL A 66 -7.76 -4.80 -6.29
C VAL A 66 -8.61 -4.44 -5.09
N LEU A 67 -9.93 -4.46 -5.25
CA LEU A 67 -10.87 -4.24 -4.16
C LEU A 67 -10.73 -5.36 -3.12
N ARG A 68 -10.74 -5.02 -1.83
CA ARG A 68 -10.64 -6.06 -0.78
C ARG A 68 -11.85 -6.99 -0.81
N PRO A 69 -11.69 -8.30 -0.54
CA PRO A 69 -12.78 -9.28 -0.63
C PRO A 69 -14.02 -8.92 0.17
N ARG A 70 -13.83 -8.40 1.39
CA ARG A 70 -14.94 -7.97 2.27
C ARG A 70 -15.86 -6.90 1.66
N TRP A 71 -15.40 -6.17 0.65
CA TRP A 71 -16.16 -5.11 -0.02
C TRP A 71 -16.79 -5.53 -1.35
N ILE A 72 -16.47 -6.72 -1.87
CA ILE A 72 -16.97 -7.19 -3.17
C ILE A 72 -18.51 -7.24 -3.20
N HIS A 73 -19.14 -7.60 -2.08
CA HIS A 73 -20.60 -7.68 -1.96
C HIS A 73 -21.27 -6.36 -1.57
N GLN A 74 -20.51 -5.26 -1.46
CA GLN A 74 -21.02 -3.94 -1.09
C GLN A 74 -21.05 -3.03 -2.33
N PRO A 75 -22.21 -2.84 -2.99
CA PRO A 75 -22.27 -2.12 -4.28
C PRO A 75 -21.76 -0.68 -4.20
N ALA A 76 -21.93 -0.01 -3.06
CA ALA A 76 -21.41 1.34 -2.85
C ALA A 76 -19.87 1.37 -2.89
N MET A 77 -19.22 0.37 -2.32
CA MET A 77 -17.75 0.26 -2.29
C MET A 77 -17.21 -0.15 -3.66
N VAL A 78 -17.88 -1.07 -4.33
CA VAL A 78 -17.57 -1.45 -5.72
C VAL A 78 -17.65 -0.23 -6.64
N ARG A 79 -18.75 0.53 -6.58
CA ARG A 79 -18.90 1.77 -7.35
C ARG A 79 -17.78 2.75 -7.03
N ARG A 80 -17.55 3.06 -5.74
CA ARG A 80 -16.50 3.99 -5.30
C ARG A 80 -15.12 3.61 -5.85
N PHE A 81 -14.80 2.31 -5.85
CA PHE A 81 -13.54 1.79 -6.36
C PHE A 81 -13.42 1.89 -7.89
N LEU A 82 -14.50 1.60 -8.61
CA LEU A 82 -14.52 1.65 -10.08
C LEU A 82 -14.66 3.06 -10.65
N THR A 83 -15.19 4.02 -9.87
CA THR A 83 -15.25 5.45 -10.23
C THR A 83 -13.93 6.18 -10.02
N VAL A 84 -12.87 5.49 -9.60
CA VAL A 84 -11.54 6.10 -9.51
C VAL A 84 -11.06 6.44 -10.92
N GLU A 85 -11.05 7.72 -11.23
CA GLU A 85 -10.44 8.25 -12.45
C GLU A 85 -8.95 8.48 -12.21
N ALA A 86 -8.13 7.94 -13.09
CA ALA A 86 -6.72 8.31 -13.13
C ALA A 86 -6.60 9.76 -13.61
N MET A 87 -5.62 10.48 -13.07
CA MET A 87 -5.31 11.82 -13.57
C MET A 87 -5.02 11.76 -15.08
N PRO A 88 -5.36 12.79 -15.87
CA PRO A 88 -5.12 12.78 -17.32
C PRO A 88 -3.66 12.54 -17.72
N SER A 89 -2.71 12.81 -16.83
CA SER A 89 -1.27 12.57 -17.01
C SER A 89 -0.87 11.09 -16.89
N VAL A 90 -1.71 10.25 -16.28
CA VAL A 90 -1.44 8.83 -16.05
C VAL A 90 -1.84 8.02 -17.30
N ARG A 91 -0.84 7.51 -18.01
CA ARG A 91 -1.07 6.68 -19.20
C ARG A 91 -1.14 5.19 -18.85
N GLY A 92 -1.98 4.45 -19.56
CA GLY A 92 -2.06 3.00 -19.43
C GLY A 92 -2.87 2.52 -18.24
N PHE A 93 -3.63 3.42 -17.60
CA PHE A 93 -4.65 3.06 -16.61
C PHE A 93 -5.87 2.49 -17.32
N SER A 94 -6.43 1.43 -16.77
CA SER A 94 -7.68 0.85 -17.23
C SER A 94 -8.39 0.15 -16.07
N VAL A 95 -9.71 0.30 -16.03
CA VAL A 95 -10.57 -0.49 -15.16
C VAL A 95 -10.70 -1.88 -15.77
N LEU A 96 -10.47 -2.91 -14.97
CA LEU A 96 -10.64 -4.30 -15.36
C LEU A 96 -12.02 -4.76 -14.90
N ASP A 97 -12.86 -5.12 -15.87
CA ASP A 97 -14.10 -5.85 -15.59
C ASP A 97 -13.78 -7.33 -15.35
N ALA A 98 -13.25 -7.62 -14.17
CA ALA A 98 -12.97 -8.98 -13.73
C ALA A 98 -14.18 -9.50 -12.95
N ALA A 99 -14.89 -10.49 -13.54
CA ALA A 99 -16.10 -11.10 -13.00
C ALA A 99 -15.99 -11.60 -11.54
N VAL A 100 -14.77 -11.86 -11.07
CA VAL A 100 -14.50 -12.40 -9.73
C VAL A 100 -14.17 -11.29 -8.72
N CYS A 101 -13.48 -10.23 -9.15
CA CYS A 101 -13.00 -9.20 -8.25
C CYS A 101 -12.75 -7.88 -8.98
N PRO A 102 -13.41 -6.78 -8.59
CA PRO A 102 -13.16 -5.46 -9.17
C PRO A 102 -11.68 -5.08 -9.06
N ALA A 103 -11.08 -4.71 -10.19
CA ALA A 103 -9.68 -4.35 -10.25
C ALA A 103 -9.43 -3.20 -11.24
N CYS A 104 -8.36 -2.46 -11.01
CA CYS A 104 -7.84 -1.48 -11.94
C CYS A 104 -6.37 -1.80 -12.20
N VAL A 105 -5.92 -1.61 -13.44
CA VAL A 105 -4.55 -1.90 -13.83
C VAL A 105 -3.90 -0.67 -14.43
N LEU A 106 -2.65 -0.46 -14.05
CA LEU A 106 -1.75 0.46 -14.70
C LEU A 106 -0.62 -0.32 -15.36
N ARG A 107 -0.54 -0.26 -16.69
CA ARG A 107 0.59 -0.82 -17.44
C ARG A 107 1.77 0.12 -17.23
N SER A 108 2.89 -0.39 -16.72
CA SER A 108 4.01 0.47 -16.33
C SER A 108 4.80 0.98 -17.54
N PRO A 109 4.91 2.30 -17.68
CA PRO A 109 6.23 2.90 -17.88
C PRO A 109 6.43 4.07 -16.90
N GLY A 110 6.92 3.78 -15.69
CA GLY A 110 7.62 4.78 -14.86
C GLY A 110 6.81 5.81 -14.05
N THR A 111 5.48 5.78 -13.99
CA THR A 111 4.71 6.72 -13.13
C THR A 111 4.74 6.29 -11.65
N PRO A 112 4.99 7.17 -10.66
CA PRO A 112 4.99 6.83 -9.23
C PRO A 112 3.60 6.44 -8.69
N VAL A 113 3.52 5.39 -7.84
CA VAL A 113 2.25 4.82 -7.27
C VAL A 113 1.34 5.89 -6.63
N GLY A 114 1.92 6.92 -6.01
CA GLY A 114 1.18 7.97 -5.31
C GLY A 114 0.35 8.88 -6.22
N ASP A 115 0.67 8.94 -7.52
CA ASP A 115 -0.01 9.82 -8.49
C ASP A 115 -1.24 9.14 -9.13
N ILE A 116 -1.44 7.84 -8.88
CA ILE A 116 -2.44 7.00 -9.56
C ILE A 116 -3.61 6.66 -8.64
N VAL A 117 -3.38 6.63 -7.32
CA VAL A 117 -4.38 6.19 -6.34
C VAL A 117 -4.85 7.41 -5.55
N PRO A 118 -6.18 7.64 -5.43
CA PRO A 118 -6.70 8.67 -4.55
C PRO A 118 -6.26 8.33 -3.12
N GLN A 119 -5.35 9.14 -2.58
CA GLN A 119 -4.97 9.05 -1.18
C GLN A 119 -6.25 9.33 -0.39
N GLY A 120 -6.78 8.32 0.31
CA GLY A 120 -7.98 8.50 1.12
C GLY A 120 -7.74 9.61 2.15
N ASP A 121 -8.64 10.59 2.18
CA ASP A 121 -8.97 11.66 3.15
C ASP A 121 -7.92 12.24 4.13
N GLU A 122 -6.64 11.88 4.02
CA GLU A 122 -5.55 12.47 4.77
C GLU A 122 -4.69 13.29 3.80
N PRO A 123 -4.51 14.61 4.04
CA PRO A 123 -3.80 15.46 3.11
C PRO A 123 -2.38 14.93 2.93
N PRO A 124 -1.88 14.80 1.69
CA PRO A 124 -0.55 14.28 1.44
C PRO A 124 0.47 15.15 2.18
N VAL A 125 1.13 14.56 3.18
CA VAL A 125 2.23 15.21 3.90
C VAL A 125 3.32 15.51 2.89
N THR A 126 3.56 16.80 2.63
CA THR A 126 4.52 17.25 1.61
C THR A 126 5.92 16.68 1.90
N LEU A 127 6.72 16.41 0.86
CA LEU A 127 8.11 15.97 1.04
C LEU A 127 8.93 16.88 1.99
N PRO A 128 8.80 18.22 1.92
CA PRO A 128 9.42 19.11 2.90
C PRO A 128 8.95 18.87 4.34
N LEU A 129 7.67 18.60 4.55
CA LEU A 129 7.12 18.31 5.88
C LEU A 129 7.56 16.93 6.39
N ARG A 130 7.66 15.93 5.52
CA ARG A 130 8.26 14.62 5.87
C ARG A 130 9.73 14.77 6.24
N ALA A 131 10.48 15.54 5.47
CA ALA A 131 11.90 15.79 5.71
C ALA A 131 12.12 16.57 7.01
N SER A 132 11.25 17.54 7.34
CA SER A 132 11.36 18.30 8.59
C SER A 132 11.03 17.45 9.82
N VAL A 133 9.99 16.62 9.76
CA VAL A 133 9.66 15.66 10.83
C VAL A 133 10.78 14.65 11.03
N PHE A 134 11.36 14.14 9.93
CA PHE A 134 12.49 13.21 9.99
C PHE A 134 13.76 13.86 10.56
N ALA A 135 14.10 15.07 10.11
CA ALA A 135 15.23 15.84 10.63
C ALA A 135 15.06 16.17 12.11
N HIS A 136 13.84 16.50 12.54
CA HIS A 136 13.53 16.73 13.96
C HIS A 136 13.69 15.44 14.78
N GLY A 137 13.26 14.30 14.25
CA GLY A 137 13.49 12.98 14.85
C GLY A 137 14.98 12.65 15.00
N ILE A 138 15.79 12.92 13.98
CA ILE A 138 17.25 12.72 14.03
C ILE A 138 17.90 13.65 15.06
N ALA A 139 17.51 14.92 15.12
CA ALA A 139 18.02 15.86 16.10
C ALA A 139 17.68 15.44 17.53
N ALA A 140 16.45 14.98 17.77
CA ALA A 140 16.03 14.45 19.06
C ALA A 140 16.81 13.18 19.46
N LEU A 141 17.09 12.29 18.50
CA LEU A 141 17.92 11.10 18.71
C LEU A 141 19.38 11.47 19.02
N ALA A 142 19.94 12.47 18.35
CA ALA A 142 21.29 12.96 18.62
C ALA A 142 21.40 13.55 20.04
N VAL A 143 20.40 14.32 20.47
CA VAL A 143 20.33 14.86 21.84
C VAL A 143 20.22 13.74 22.87
N LEU A 144 19.39 12.72 22.61
CA LEU A 144 19.29 11.55 23.48
C LEU A 144 20.61 10.77 23.56
N HIS A 145 21.33 10.63 22.45
CA HIS A 145 22.62 9.97 22.38
C HIS A 145 23.69 10.71 23.18
N GLU A 146 23.80 12.03 23.05
CA GLU A 146 24.77 12.83 23.82
C GLU A 146 24.45 12.83 25.32
N ARG A 147 23.16 12.84 25.68
CA ARG A 147 22.74 12.64 27.07
C ARG A 147 23.08 11.25 27.61
N SER A 148 23.02 10.22 26.76
CA SER A 148 23.37 8.85 27.16
C SER A 148 24.87 8.63 27.38
N LYS A 149 25.74 9.45 26.78
CA LYS A 149 27.20 9.41 26.99
C LYS A 149 27.67 10.18 28.22
N SER A 150 26.81 11.05 28.75
CA SER A 150 27.10 11.89 29.92
C SER A 150 26.66 11.24 31.25
N LEU A 151 26.21 9.99 31.19
CA LEU A 151 25.92 9.09 32.32
C LEU A 151 27.05 8.06 32.43
#